data_AF-A0A382H959-F1
#
_entry.id   AF-A0A382H959-F1
#
_cell.length_a   1.000
_cell.length_b   1.000
_cell.length_c   1.000
_cell.angle_alpha   90.00
_cell.angle_beta   90.00
_cell.angle_gamma   90.00
#
_symmetry.space_group_name_H-M   'P 1'
#
loop_
_entity.id
_entity.type
_entity.pdbx_description
1 polymer ?
#
loop_
_entity_poly.entity_id
_entity_poly.type
_entity_poly.pdbx_seq_one_letter_code
_entity_poly.pdbx_strand_id
1 'polypeptide(L)'
;MDRKKERQYILQKKDGKNHTFCILPWIHTAVNPNGDVHLCCRKSEPVGNINDETLEEIYNSDRLNEIRTKMINGEPVKWCEKCYYEDRLIENNSIRQRVNKWAKESIKKGNVIQPFSVDDNTIPTEKVLYNNVDAEGAFLVGNDWVKIFEDQEVKLKWIDIYYSNICNFACRGCYSLLSTKWYDDEKKLGMEPHGFHSIRFDHPSLKIYDIDYIRYLGGEPFLMKQTEEYIDYLLKIEDIDKKILYYITNGSVFPKKKIVNAWKRIKKLVIMVSIDDYGKYNDYFRHGSDWKILR
;
A
#
# COMPACT_ATOMS: atom_id res chain seq x y z
N MET A 1 13.27 11.31 14.13
CA MET A 1 12.22 10.51 14.81
C MET A 1 12.89 9.53 15.75
N ASP A 2 12.55 9.57 17.04
CA ASP A 2 13.14 8.70 18.06
C ASP A 2 12.19 7.52 18.31
N ARG A 3 12.52 6.35 17.77
CA ARG A 3 11.66 5.16 17.82
C ARG A 3 11.36 4.71 19.25
N LYS A 4 12.28 4.91 20.20
CA LYS A 4 12.05 4.55 21.61
C LYS A 4 11.02 5.49 22.23
N LYS A 5 11.10 6.78 21.94
CA LYS A 5 10.12 7.78 22.40
C LYS A 5 8.72 7.51 21.86
N GLU A 6 8.57 7.16 20.58
CA GLU A 6 7.24 6.89 20.01
C GLU A 6 6.56 5.67 20.63
N ARG A 7 7.33 4.60 20.87
CA ARG A 7 6.81 3.41 21.57
C ARG A 7 6.42 3.72 23.00
N GLN A 8 7.25 4.47 23.73
CA GLN A 8 6.97 4.87 25.11
C GLN A 8 5.74 5.77 25.19
N TYR A 9 5.57 6.71 24.26
CA TYR A 9 4.38 7.56 24.21
C TYR A 9 3.08 6.75 24.11
N ILE A 10 3.04 5.75 23.23
CA ILE A 10 1.88 4.86 23.09
C ILE A 10 1.62 4.07 24.37
N LEU A 11 2.65 3.43 24.94
CA LEU A 11 2.52 2.62 26.14
C LEU A 11 2.10 3.44 27.38
N GLN A 12 2.34 4.75 27.37
CA GLN A 12 2.02 5.65 28.48
C GLN A 12 0.64 6.31 28.35
N LYS A 13 -0.04 6.22 27.20
CA LYS A 13 -1.42 6.72 27.06
C LYS A 13 -2.37 5.86 27.88
N LYS A 14 -3.04 6.48 28.85
CA LYS A 14 -4.04 5.85 29.74
C LYS A 14 -5.44 6.39 29.49
N ASP A 15 -5.83 6.49 28.22
CA ASP A 15 -7.18 6.94 27.79
C ASP A 15 -8.12 5.77 27.47
N GLY A 16 -7.68 4.52 27.69
CA GLY A 16 -8.45 3.31 27.40
C GLY A 16 -8.62 3.00 25.91
N LYS A 17 -7.94 3.76 25.02
CA LYS A 17 -7.99 3.57 23.57
C LYS A 17 -6.81 2.76 23.05
N ASN A 18 -7.01 2.05 21.95
CA ASN A 18 -5.96 1.34 21.22
C ASN A 18 -5.29 2.28 20.20
N HIS A 19 -4.03 2.63 20.45
CA HIS A 19 -3.23 3.55 19.61
C HIS A 19 -2.28 2.84 18.65
N THR A 20 -2.35 1.51 18.54
CA THR A 20 -1.48 0.71 17.65
C THR A 20 -2.24 0.00 16.54
N PHE A 21 -3.54 -0.23 16.74
CA PHE A 21 -4.41 -0.89 15.76
C PHE A 21 -4.33 -0.20 14.40
N CYS A 22 -4.24 -1.01 13.34
CA CYS A 22 -4.26 -0.60 11.94
C CYS A 22 -5.03 -1.65 11.17
N ILE A 23 -6.04 -1.30 10.38
CA ILE A 23 -6.79 -2.29 9.59
C ILE A 23 -5.97 -2.90 8.43
N LEU A 24 -4.89 -2.26 7.98
CA LEU A 24 -4.19 -2.68 6.74
C LEU A 24 -3.73 -4.14 6.74
N PRO A 25 -3.14 -4.70 7.80
CA PRO A 25 -2.73 -6.11 7.80
C PRO A 25 -3.87 -7.12 7.58
N TRP A 26 -5.14 -6.69 7.58
CA TRP A 26 -6.32 -7.52 7.36
C TRP A 26 -6.96 -7.38 5.98
N ILE A 27 -6.64 -6.33 5.23
CA ILE A 27 -7.27 -6.06 3.93
C ILE A 27 -6.29 -5.64 2.84
N HIS A 28 -5.04 -5.35 3.22
CA HIS A 28 -4.06 -4.67 2.40
C HIS A 28 -2.66 -5.30 2.51
N THR A 29 -1.91 -5.28 1.41
CA THR A 29 -0.46 -5.50 1.43
C THR A 29 0.23 -4.68 0.34
N ALA A 30 1.55 -4.45 0.49
CA ALA A 30 2.38 -3.81 -0.52
C ALA A 30 3.48 -4.76 -1.00
N VAL A 31 3.75 -4.83 -2.30
CA VAL A 31 4.80 -5.68 -2.88
C VAL A 31 5.80 -4.81 -3.64
N ASN A 32 7.06 -4.84 -3.21
CA ASN A 32 8.18 -4.12 -3.83
C ASN A 32 8.75 -4.89 -5.05
N PRO A 33 9.55 -4.24 -5.93
CA PRO A 33 10.07 -4.88 -7.14
C PRO A 33 10.91 -6.14 -6.91
N ASN A 34 11.61 -6.21 -5.78
CA ASN A 34 12.41 -7.36 -5.37
C ASN A 34 11.58 -8.51 -4.77
N GLY A 35 10.26 -8.39 -4.76
CA GLY A 35 9.34 -9.39 -4.23
C GLY A 35 9.03 -9.25 -2.74
N ASP A 36 9.67 -8.31 -2.03
CA ASP A 36 9.40 -8.09 -0.61
C ASP A 36 7.94 -7.67 -0.40
N VAL A 37 7.25 -8.39 0.49
CA VAL A 37 5.88 -8.12 0.89
C VAL A 37 5.88 -7.33 2.19
N HIS A 38 5.13 -6.24 2.23
CA HIS A 38 5.06 -5.29 3.33
C HIS A 38 3.62 -5.11 3.83
N LEU A 39 3.47 -4.64 5.07
CA LEU A 39 2.15 -4.36 5.67
C LEU A 39 1.42 -3.22 4.94
N CYS A 40 2.18 -2.22 4.48
CA CYS A 40 1.67 -1.04 3.80
C CYS A 40 2.72 -0.42 2.86
N CYS A 41 2.33 0.54 2.03
CA CYS A 41 3.27 1.29 1.17
C CYS A 41 4.27 2.18 1.91
N ARG A 42 4.10 2.38 3.22
CA ARG A 42 5.14 3.02 4.03
C ARG A 42 6.20 1.99 4.37
N LYS A 43 7.41 2.46 4.66
CA LYS A 43 8.53 1.60 5.07
C LYS A 43 8.17 0.78 6.31
N SER A 44 7.78 -0.48 6.09
CA SER A 44 7.69 -1.54 7.11
C SER A 44 8.86 -2.51 6.95
N GLU A 45 9.08 -3.40 7.92
CA GLU A 45 9.84 -4.62 7.63
C GLU A 45 9.10 -5.44 6.57
N PRO A 46 9.80 -6.10 5.63
CA PRO A 46 9.19 -7.14 4.81
C PRO A 46 8.66 -8.23 5.73
N VAL A 47 7.41 -8.66 5.55
CA VAL A 47 6.76 -9.76 6.30
C VAL A 47 6.92 -11.11 5.60
N GLY A 48 7.33 -11.12 4.34
CA GLY A 48 7.67 -12.28 3.53
C GLY A 48 8.21 -11.83 2.17
N ASN A 49 8.53 -12.76 1.28
CA ASN A 49 8.93 -12.45 -0.09
C ASN A 49 8.24 -13.40 -1.08
N ILE A 50 7.62 -12.85 -2.13
CA ILE A 50 6.85 -13.67 -3.09
C ILE A 50 7.70 -14.63 -3.92
N ASN A 51 9.02 -14.48 -3.93
CA ASN A 51 9.93 -15.42 -4.60
C ASN A 51 10.12 -16.70 -3.77
N ASP A 52 9.83 -16.66 -2.48
CA ASP A 52 10.02 -17.79 -1.56
C ASP A 52 8.69 -18.44 -1.17
N GLU A 53 7.64 -17.62 -0.99
CA GLU A 53 6.33 -18.04 -0.48
C GLU A 53 5.21 -17.43 -1.33
N THR A 54 4.04 -18.06 -1.39
CA THR A 54 2.85 -17.47 -1.98
C THR A 54 2.33 -16.32 -1.12
N LEU A 55 1.64 -15.35 -1.73
CA LEU A 55 1.03 -14.25 -0.99
C LEU A 55 0.04 -14.75 0.06
N GLU A 56 -0.66 -15.85 -0.23
CA GLU A 56 -1.58 -16.52 0.70
C GLU A 56 -0.84 -17.11 1.91
N GLU A 57 0.29 -17.81 1.69
CA GLU A 57 1.14 -18.33 2.78
C GLU A 57 1.69 -17.19 3.64
N ILE A 58 2.23 -16.13 3.03
CA ILE A 58 2.73 -14.95 3.76
C ILE A 58 1.60 -14.33 4.59
N TYR A 59 0.39 -14.26 4.03
CA TYR A 59 -0.75 -13.63 4.67
C TYR A 59 -1.31 -14.42 5.86
N ASN A 60 -1.13 -15.74 5.85
CA ASN A 60 -1.52 -16.66 6.93
C ASN A 60 -0.34 -17.06 7.83
N SER A 61 0.85 -16.47 7.62
CA SER A 61 2.05 -16.78 8.39
C SER A 61 1.94 -16.43 9.87
N ASP A 62 2.63 -17.19 10.72
CA ASP A 62 2.78 -16.93 12.16
C ASP A 62 3.25 -15.49 12.42
N ARG A 63 4.15 -15.00 11.58
CA ARG A 63 4.70 -13.66 11.68
C ARG A 63 3.64 -12.58 11.50
N LEU A 64 2.79 -12.69 10.48
CA LEU A 64 1.74 -11.70 10.25
C LEU A 64 0.65 -11.80 11.32
N ASN A 65 0.36 -13.00 11.80
CA ASN A 65 -0.54 -13.22 12.93
C ASN A 65 0.00 -12.64 14.24
N GLU A 66 1.29 -12.75 14.53
CA GLU A 66 1.92 -12.08 15.68
C GLU A 66 1.76 -10.55 15.60
N ILE A 67 1.94 -9.98 14.40
CA ILE A 67 1.75 -8.54 14.15
C ILE A 67 0.29 -8.13 14.42
N ARG A 68 -0.68 -8.89 13.90
CA ARG A 68 -2.12 -8.66 14.10
C ARG A 68 -2.49 -8.73 15.59
N THR A 69 -1.99 -9.75 16.30
CA THR A 69 -2.20 -9.92 17.75
C THR A 69 -1.64 -8.73 18.54
N LYS A 70 -0.43 -8.28 18.24
CA LYS A 70 0.15 -7.06 18.86
C LYS A 70 -0.73 -5.83 18.62
N MET A 71 -1.18 -5.62 17.38
CA MET A 71 -2.06 -4.50 17.05
C MET A 71 -3.40 -4.55 17.80
N ILE A 72 -3.96 -5.73 18.01
CA ILE A 72 -5.20 -5.92 18.79
C ILE A 72 -4.98 -5.61 20.27
N ASN A 73 -3.86 -6.08 20.84
CA ASN A 73 -3.53 -5.89 22.25
C ASN A 73 -3.04 -4.48 22.61
N GLY A 74 -2.99 -3.55 21.65
CA GLY A 74 -2.48 -2.20 21.88
C GLY A 74 -0.94 -2.15 21.97
N GLU A 75 -0.25 -3.20 21.52
CA GLU A 75 1.21 -3.30 21.57
C GLU A 75 1.87 -2.65 20.34
N PRO A 76 2.95 -1.87 20.50
CA PRO A 76 3.60 -1.20 19.37
C PRO A 76 4.30 -2.17 18.41
N VAL A 77 3.90 -2.14 17.14
CA VAL A 77 4.58 -2.88 16.06
C VAL A 77 5.81 -2.12 15.54
N LYS A 78 6.92 -2.84 15.36
CA LYS A 78 8.17 -2.31 14.76
C LYS A 78 7.92 -1.83 13.34
N TRP A 79 8.54 -0.70 12.98
CA TRP A 79 8.39 0.02 11.69
C TRP A 79 7.07 0.75 11.46
N CYS A 80 6.09 0.62 12.36
CA CYS A 80 4.90 1.47 12.38
C CYS A 80 5.15 2.83 13.09
N GLU A 81 6.38 3.10 13.57
CA GLU A 81 6.68 4.28 14.39
C GLU A 81 6.41 5.60 13.69
N LYS A 82 6.46 5.65 12.35
CA LYS A 82 6.11 6.88 11.61
C LYS A 82 4.65 7.26 11.80
N CYS A 83 3.73 6.29 11.81
CA CYS A 83 2.33 6.57 12.07
C CYS A 83 2.12 7.02 13.51
N TYR A 84 2.75 6.32 14.46
CA TYR A 84 2.70 6.67 15.89
C TYR A 84 3.21 8.08 16.17
N TYR A 85 4.30 8.47 15.50
CA TYR A 85 4.85 9.82 15.55
C TYR A 85 3.88 10.87 14.98
N GLU A 86 3.30 10.61 13.80
CA GLU A 86 2.34 11.53 13.18
C GLU A 86 1.08 11.69 14.04
N ASP A 87 0.55 10.61 14.61
CA ASP A 87 -0.63 10.64 15.48
C ASP A 87 -0.41 11.48 16.74
N ARG A 88 0.84 11.50 17.25
CA ARG A 88 1.26 12.33 18.39
C ARG A 88 1.37 13.81 18.04
N LEU A 89 1.83 14.13 16.82
CA LEU A 89 2.14 15.51 16.44
C LEU A 89 0.97 16.28 15.84
N ILE A 90 0.15 15.59 15.04
CA ILE A 90 -0.96 16.16 14.32
C ILE A 90 -2.12 15.27 14.70
N GLU A 91 -3.00 15.76 15.58
CA GLU A 91 -4.11 15.01 16.19
C GLU A 91 -4.72 14.00 15.19
N ASN A 92 -4.28 12.74 15.33
CA ASN A 92 -4.77 11.58 14.60
C ASN A 92 -4.77 11.67 13.06
N ASN A 93 -3.79 12.35 12.44
CA ASN A 93 -3.70 12.43 10.98
C ASN A 93 -2.64 11.51 10.35
N SER A 94 -2.29 10.37 10.94
CA SER A 94 -1.48 9.38 10.21
C SER A 94 -2.31 8.60 9.19
N ILE A 95 -1.64 7.89 8.27
CA ILE A 95 -2.33 6.95 7.38
C ILE A 95 -3.09 5.89 8.16
N ARG A 96 -2.55 5.41 9.29
CA ARG A 96 -3.17 4.41 10.17
C ARG A 96 -4.55 4.88 10.64
N GLN A 97 -4.63 6.10 11.18
CA GLN A 97 -5.89 6.65 11.67
C GLN A 97 -6.88 6.93 10.55
N ARG A 98 -6.41 7.45 9.41
CA ARG A 98 -7.28 7.65 8.23
C ARG A 98 -7.89 6.35 7.73
N VAL A 99 -7.10 5.27 7.62
CA VAL A 99 -7.63 3.98 7.16
C VAL A 99 -8.47 3.30 8.23
N ASN A 100 -8.18 3.49 9.52
CA ASN A 100 -9.04 2.97 10.58
C ASN A 100 -10.40 3.66 10.56
N LYS A 101 -10.44 4.99 10.50
CA LYS A 101 -11.68 5.76 10.38
C LYS A 101 -12.50 5.30 9.19
N TRP A 102 -11.84 5.15 8.04
CA TRP A 102 -12.45 4.59 6.84
C TRP A 102 -13.05 3.19 7.08
N ALA A 103 -12.29 2.26 7.66
CA ALA A 103 -12.78 0.92 7.94
C ALA A 103 -13.96 0.91 8.93
N LYS A 104 -13.97 1.83 9.90
CA LYS A 104 -15.08 2.01 10.86
C LYS A 104 -16.38 2.34 10.15
N GLU A 105 -16.30 3.21 9.14
CA GLU A 105 -17.45 3.74 8.41
C GLU A 105 -17.93 2.75 7.34
N SER A 106 -17.00 2.02 6.70
CA SER A 106 -17.33 1.19 5.53
C SER A 106 -17.42 -0.30 5.83
N ILE A 107 -16.53 -0.91 6.61
CA ILE A 107 -16.54 -2.38 6.81
C ILE A 107 -17.66 -2.81 7.78
N LYS A 108 -18.29 -1.85 8.48
CA LYS A 108 -19.12 -2.10 9.65
C LYS A 108 -20.62 -2.26 9.33
N LYS A 109 -20.98 -3.43 8.80
CA LYS A 109 -22.23 -4.13 9.14
C LYS A 109 -21.97 -5.64 9.21
N GLY A 110 -21.70 -6.15 10.42
CA GLY A 110 -21.68 -7.59 10.71
C GLY A 110 -20.31 -8.30 10.71
N ASN A 111 -19.24 -7.67 10.26
CA ASN A 111 -17.91 -8.30 10.19
C ASN A 111 -17.17 -8.32 11.54
N VAL A 112 -16.50 -9.44 11.85
CA VAL A 112 -15.60 -9.61 13.00
C VAL A 112 -14.15 -9.54 12.51
N ILE A 113 -13.34 -8.65 13.08
CA ILE A 113 -11.90 -8.58 12.79
C ILE A 113 -11.16 -9.40 13.86
N GLN A 114 -10.63 -10.55 13.46
CA GLN A 114 -9.78 -11.44 14.28
C GLN A 114 -8.43 -11.63 13.58
N PRO A 115 -7.33 -11.98 14.27
CA PRO A 115 -6.19 -12.60 13.60
C PRO A 115 -6.69 -13.84 12.83
N PHE A 116 -6.12 -14.12 11.65
CA PHE A 116 -6.45 -15.36 10.95
C PHE A 116 -5.86 -16.50 11.79
N SER A 117 -6.71 -17.29 12.46
CA SER A 117 -6.21 -18.44 13.21
C SER A 117 -5.75 -19.51 12.22
N VAL A 118 -4.64 -20.18 12.56
CA VAL A 118 -4.15 -21.35 11.82
C VAL A 118 -5.06 -22.57 12.01
N ASP A 119 -6.08 -22.47 12.88
CA ASP A 119 -7.14 -23.45 13.02
C ASP A 119 -8.47 -22.74 13.29
N ASP A 120 -9.53 -23.09 12.56
CA ASP A 120 -10.90 -22.56 12.68
C ASP A 120 -11.57 -22.79 14.06
N ASN A 121 -10.87 -23.36 15.05
CA ASN A 121 -11.46 -23.83 16.32
C ASN A 121 -10.91 -23.18 17.59
N THR A 122 -10.06 -22.18 17.51
CA THR A 122 -9.58 -21.43 18.69
C THR A 122 -9.73 -19.92 18.49
N ILE A 123 -10.95 -19.50 18.18
CA ILE A 123 -11.37 -18.10 18.28
C ILE A 123 -11.25 -17.69 19.76
N PRO A 124 -10.40 -16.72 20.14
CA PRO A 124 -10.44 -16.17 21.48
C PRO A 124 -11.84 -15.58 21.71
N THR A 125 -12.55 -16.13 22.70
CA THR A 125 -13.95 -15.81 23.03
C THR A 125 -14.19 -14.39 23.54
N GLU A 126 -13.17 -13.52 23.52
CA GLU A 126 -13.34 -12.10 23.79
C GLU A 126 -13.41 -11.33 22.47
N LYS A 127 -14.64 -10.95 22.14
CA LYS A 127 -14.97 -9.98 21.10
C LYS A 127 -14.06 -8.76 21.27
N VAL A 128 -13.08 -8.58 20.39
CA VAL A 128 -12.43 -7.27 20.21
C VAL A 128 -13.45 -6.42 19.46
N LEU A 129 -14.42 -5.93 20.22
CA LEU A 129 -15.35 -4.93 19.75
C LEU A 129 -14.50 -3.74 19.29
N TYR A 130 -14.81 -3.26 18.09
CA TYR A 130 -14.36 -2.01 17.47
C TYR A 130 -14.64 -0.75 18.34
N ASN A 131 -14.94 -0.91 19.61
CA ASN A 131 -15.20 0.14 20.57
C ASN A 131 -13.87 0.39 21.27
N ASN A 132 -13.08 1.33 20.71
CA ASN A 132 -11.93 2.05 21.33
C ASN A 132 -10.74 2.28 20.37
N VAL A 133 -10.95 2.32 19.04
CA VAL A 133 -9.95 2.83 18.10
C VAL A 133 -10.09 4.35 18.01
N ASP A 134 -9.04 5.08 18.33
CA ASP A 134 -8.99 6.55 18.20
C ASP A 134 -9.06 6.88 16.71
N ALA A 135 -10.19 7.40 16.21
CA ALA A 135 -10.41 7.62 14.77
C ALA A 135 -10.79 9.07 14.47
N GLU A 136 -10.08 10.00 15.10
CA GLU A 136 -10.20 11.43 14.81
C GLU A 136 -9.21 11.81 13.70
N GLY A 137 -9.43 12.89 12.96
CA GLY A 137 -8.59 13.27 11.82
C GLY A 137 -9.38 13.71 10.59
N ALA A 138 -8.94 14.82 9.99
CA ALA A 138 -9.52 15.41 8.78
C ALA A 138 -9.01 14.66 7.53
N PHE A 139 -9.95 14.13 6.76
CA PHE A 139 -9.67 13.55 5.45
C PHE A 139 -9.26 14.68 4.49
N LEU A 140 -8.30 14.42 3.60
CA LEU A 140 -8.18 15.18 2.36
C LEU A 140 -9.44 14.93 1.53
N VAL A 141 -10.43 15.80 1.74
CA VAL A 141 -11.52 16.23 0.86
C VAL A 141 -12.01 15.19 -0.18
N GLY A 142 -13.21 14.65 0.08
CA GLY A 142 -14.19 14.17 -0.92
C GLY A 142 -13.84 12.89 -1.68
N ASN A 143 -14.41 11.74 -1.30
CA ASN A 143 -14.16 10.52 -2.06
C ASN A 143 -15.17 9.37 -1.84
N ASP A 144 -16.17 9.28 -2.71
CA ASP A 144 -17.19 8.20 -2.80
C ASP A 144 -16.63 6.77 -2.98
N TRP A 145 -15.33 6.58 -3.22
CA TRP A 145 -14.77 5.24 -3.40
C TRP A 145 -14.71 4.44 -2.11
N VAL A 146 -14.74 5.11 -0.97
CA VAL A 146 -14.72 4.49 0.33
C VAL A 146 -15.89 3.51 0.54
N LYS A 147 -17.06 3.79 -0.04
CA LYS A 147 -18.29 2.97 0.02
C LYS A 147 -18.19 1.60 -0.67
N ILE A 148 -17.18 1.38 -1.52
CA ILE A 148 -17.04 0.14 -2.31
C ILE A 148 -16.72 -1.10 -1.44
N PHE A 149 -16.22 -0.88 -0.24
CA PHE A 149 -15.85 -1.92 0.72
C PHE A 149 -16.91 -2.12 1.79
N GLU A 150 -18.09 -1.51 1.61
CA GLU A 150 -19.27 -1.79 2.43
C GLU A 150 -19.65 -3.26 2.32
N ASP A 151 -19.96 -3.87 3.47
CA ASP A 151 -20.36 -5.28 3.63
C ASP A 151 -19.36 -6.33 3.10
N GLN A 152 -18.09 -5.96 2.90
CA GLN A 152 -17.04 -6.90 2.46
C GLN A 152 -16.47 -7.71 3.62
N GLU A 153 -16.27 -9.01 3.40
CA GLU A 153 -15.50 -9.88 4.28
C GLU A 153 -14.08 -9.34 4.48
N VAL A 154 -13.54 -9.51 5.69
CA VAL A 154 -12.18 -9.09 6.05
C VAL A 154 -11.16 -10.03 5.40
N LYS A 155 -10.86 -9.78 4.13
CA LYS A 155 -9.84 -10.50 3.35
C LYS A 155 -8.97 -9.53 2.55
N LEU A 156 -7.84 -10.02 2.07
CA LEU A 156 -6.94 -9.24 1.22
C LEU A 156 -7.66 -8.83 -0.08
N LYS A 157 -8.04 -7.56 -0.17
CA LYS A 157 -8.78 -6.98 -1.30
C LYS A 157 -8.13 -5.77 -1.93
N TRP A 158 -7.08 -5.28 -1.29
CA TRP A 158 -6.31 -4.14 -1.75
C TRP A 158 -4.83 -4.51 -1.81
N ILE A 159 -4.21 -4.34 -2.97
CA ILE A 159 -2.76 -4.46 -3.11
C ILE A 159 -2.15 -3.18 -3.65
N ASP A 160 -1.05 -2.79 -3.04
CA ASP A 160 -0.11 -1.83 -3.59
C ASP A 160 1.03 -2.59 -4.25
N ILE A 161 1.34 -2.30 -5.50
CA ILE A 161 2.34 -3.09 -6.23
C ILE A 161 3.31 -2.24 -7.04
N TYR A 162 4.58 -2.62 -6.92
CA TYR A 162 5.65 -2.23 -7.81
C TYR A 162 6.07 -3.44 -8.66
N TYR A 163 5.52 -3.57 -9.87
CA TYR A 163 5.86 -4.70 -10.74
C TYR A 163 7.31 -4.67 -11.24
N SER A 164 7.94 -3.50 -11.27
CA SER A 164 9.32 -3.35 -11.69
C SER A 164 9.89 -2.05 -11.14
N ASN A 165 11.21 -1.94 -11.04
CA ASN A 165 11.86 -0.65 -10.76
C ASN A 165 12.18 0.16 -12.03
N ILE A 166 11.73 -0.25 -13.22
CA ILE A 166 11.91 0.57 -14.45
C ILE A 166 11.18 1.89 -14.30
N CYS A 167 11.95 2.97 -14.36
CA CYS A 167 11.45 4.35 -14.39
C CYS A 167 12.37 5.20 -15.28
N ASN A 168 11.83 6.27 -15.85
CA ASN A 168 12.59 7.23 -16.63
C ASN A 168 13.09 8.43 -15.80
N PHE A 169 12.70 8.58 -14.53
CA PHE A 169 13.15 9.67 -13.64
C PHE A 169 14.06 9.18 -12.50
N ALA A 170 14.95 10.03 -12.01
CA ALA A 170 15.77 9.87 -10.80
C ALA A 170 15.37 10.91 -9.74
N CYS A 171 14.14 10.86 -9.24
CA CYS A 171 13.66 11.83 -8.26
C CYS A 171 14.51 11.81 -6.98
N ARG A 172 14.81 12.97 -6.38
CA ARG A 172 15.65 13.12 -5.16
C ARG A 172 15.13 12.41 -3.91
N GLY A 173 13.84 12.06 -3.88
CA GLY A 173 13.24 11.22 -2.82
C GLY A 173 13.16 9.73 -3.15
N CYS A 174 13.73 9.31 -4.28
CA CYS A 174 13.74 7.93 -4.78
C CYS A 174 15.12 7.29 -4.58
N TYR A 175 15.24 6.02 -4.94
CA TYR A 175 16.47 5.23 -4.84
C TYR A 175 16.38 4.03 -5.82
N SER A 176 17.46 3.28 -6.00
CA SER A 176 17.58 2.27 -7.07
C SER A 176 16.57 1.13 -7.02
N LEU A 177 16.02 0.78 -5.85
CA LEU A 177 14.95 -0.23 -5.77
C LEU A 177 13.66 0.24 -6.42
N LEU A 178 13.47 1.55 -6.59
CA LEU A 178 12.23 2.14 -7.11
C LEU A 178 12.43 2.86 -8.45
N SER A 179 13.67 3.14 -8.85
CA SER A 179 14.00 3.63 -10.19
C SER A 179 15.37 3.15 -10.64
N THR A 180 15.40 2.48 -11.79
CA THR A 180 16.64 2.10 -12.48
C THR A 180 17.57 3.27 -12.79
N LYS A 181 17.09 4.52 -12.76
CA LYS A 181 17.92 5.71 -13.00
C LYS A 181 18.82 6.10 -11.83
N TRP A 182 18.58 5.55 -10.64
CA TRP A 182 19.40 5.82 -9.46
C TRP A 182 20.66 4.95 -9.36
N TYR A 183 20.75 3.87 -10.16
CA TYR A 183 21.80 2.86 -10.01
C TYR A 183 23.22 3.43 -10.05
N ASP A 184 23.55 4.23 -11.08
CA ASP A 184 24.90 4.78 -11.25
C ASP A 184 25.23 5.85 -10.21
N ASP A 185 24.23 6.64 -9.80
CA ASP A 185 24.42 7.71 -8.83
C ASP A 185 24.65 7.16 -7.41
N GLU A 186 23.94 6.11 -7.03
CA GLU A 186 24.21 5.40 -5.78
C GLU A 186 25.61 4.78 -5.74
N LYS A 187 26.09 4.19 -6.84
CA LYS A 187 27.48 3.72 -6.93
C LYS A 187 28.49 4.84 -6.71
N LYS A 188 28.28 6.00 -7.37
CA LYS A 188 29.15 7.17 -7.19
C LYS A 188 29.12 7.70 -5.75
N LEU A 189 28.01 7.52 -5.04
CA LEU A 189 27.85 7.88 -3.64
C LEU A 189 28.43 6.81 -2.67
N GLY A 190 29.02 5.72 -3.18
CA GLY A 190 29.56 4.64 -2.36
C GLY A 190 28.47 3.79 -1.67
N MET A 191 27.26 3.79 -2.21
CA MET A 191 26.15 2.95 -1.76
C MET A 191 26.10 1.66 -2.58
N GLU A 192 25.50 0.61 -2.03
CA GLU A 192 25.20 -0.63 -2.75
C GLU A 192 23.84 -0.50 -3.44
N PRO A 193 23.79 -0.31 -4.78
CA PRO A 193 22.53 -0.12 -5.47
C PRO A 193 21.79 -1.44 -5.71
N HIS A 194 20.47 -1.35 -5.75
CA HIS A 194 19.60 -2.40 -6.27
C HIS A 194 19.67 -2.43 -7.81
N GLY A 195 19.91 -3.62 -8.37
CA GLY A 195 19.88 -3.84 -9.81
C GLY A 195 18.48 -3.74 -10.41
N PHE A 196 18.33 -4.18 -11.65
CA PHE A 196 17.02 -4.32 -12.26
C PHE A 196 16.19 -5.39 -11.53
N HIS A 197 14.96 -5.04 -11.18
CA HIS A 197 14.00 -5.92 -10.53
C HIS A 197 12.68 -5.89 -11.28
N SER A 198 12.06 -7.06 -11.42
CA SER A 198 10.79 -7.22 -12.10
C SER A 198 10.06 -8.46 -11.63
N ILE A 199 8.79 -8.28 -11.30
CA ILE A 199 7.82 -9.32 -10.99
C ILE A 199 7.02 -9.59 -12.26
N ARG A 200 6.83 -10.87 -12.59
CA ARG A 200 5.96 -11.25 -13.70
C ARG A 200 4.49 -10.97 -13.35
N PHE A 201 3.69 -10.57 -14.33
CA PHE A 201 2.26 -10.39 -14.10
C PHE A 201 1.59 -11.70 -13.61
N ASP A 202 1.94 -12.81 -14.23
CA ASP A 202 1.43 -14.16 -13.96
C ASP A 202 2.26 -14.92 -12.91
N HIS A 203 2.95 -14.20 -12.02
CA HIS A 203 3.78 -14.83 -11.00
C HIS A 203 2.93 -15.76 -10.12
N PRO A 204 3.28 -17.06 -9.97
CA PRO A 204 2.41 -18.06 -9.32
C PRO A 204 2.11 -17.73 -7.85
N SER A 205 3.05 -17.08 -7.17
CA SER A 205 2.91 -16.59 -5.79
C SER A 205 2.06 -15.32 -5.66
N LEU A 206 1.74 -14.63 -6.75
CA LEU A 206 1.06 -13.33 -6.75
C LEU A 206 -0.28 -13.45 -7.50
N LYS A 207 -1.17 -14.30 -6.99
CA LYS A 207 -2.53 -14.47 -7.54
C LYS A 207 -3.41 -13.31 -7.08
N ILE A 208 -3.38 -12.21 -7.83
CA ILE A 208 -4.18 -11.00 -7.53
C ILE A 208 -5.54 -10.99 -8.22
N TYR A 209 -5.99 -12.12 -8.77
CA TYR A 209 -7.21 -12.23 -9.56
C TYR A 209 -8.46 -11.86 -8.74
N ASP A 210 -8.49 -12.24 -7.47
CA ASP A 210 -9.59 -11.95 -6.54
C ASP A 210 -9.43 -10.61 -5.79
N ILE A 211 -8.41 -9.82 -6.15
CA ILE A 211 -8.17 -8.49 -5.60
C ILE A 211 -8.98 -7.46 -6.39
N ASP A 212 -9.71 -6.61 -5.67
CA ASP A 212 -10.64 -5.66 -6.28
C ASP A 212 -10.00 -4.28 -6.43
N TYR A 213 -9.06 -3.92 -5.55
CA TYR A 213 -8.33 -2.66 -5.61
C TYR A 213 -6.83 -2.91 -5.81
N ILE A 214 -6.32 -2.48 -6.98
CA ILE A 214 -4.89 -2.47 -7.27
C ILE A 214 -4.39 -1.04 -7.40
N ARG A 215 -3.37 -0.70 -6.61
CA ARG A 215 -2.61 0.54 -6.73
C ARG A 215 -1.22 0.28 -7.28
N TYR A 216 -1.00 0.76 -8.51
CA TYR A 216 0.30 0.81 -9.16
C TYR A 216 1.12 1.95 -8.59
N LEU A 217 2.25 1.63 -7.96
CA LEU A 217 3.12 2.64 -7.35
C LEU A 217 4.28 3.04 -8.26
N GLY A 218 5.05 2.06 -8.75
CA GLY A 218 6.16 2.39 -9.64
C GLY A 218 7.07 1.23 -10.00
N GLY A 219 8.26 1.47 -10.56
CA GLY A 219 8.84 2.71 -11.11
C GLY A 219 7.89 3.64 -11.90
N GLU A 220 7.81 3.59 -13.23
CA GLU A 220 6.76 4.30 -13.98
C GLU A 220 5.72 3.31 -14.54
N PRO A 221 4.49 3.24 -14.00
CA PRO A 221 3.51 2.22 -14.37
C PRO A 221 3.22 2.14 -15.87
N PHE A 222 3.25 3.25 -16.60
CA PHE A 222 2.98 3.26 -18.04
C PHE A 222 4.17 2.91 -18.93
N LEU A 223 5.36 2.66 -18.35
CA LEU A 223 6.51 2.06 -19.04
C LEU A 223 6.58 0.54 -18.87
N MET A 224 5.82 -0.04 -17.93
CA MET A 224 5.92 -1.45 -17.57
C MET A 224 5.04 -2.34 -18.44
N LYS A 225 5.61 -3.45 -18.91
CA LYS A 225 4.88 -4.48 -19.64
C LYS A 225 3.78 -5.13 -18.79
N GLN A 226 3.99 -5.24 -17.48
CA GLN A 226 3.06 -5.86 -16.54
C GLN A 226 1.73 -5.13 -16.44
N THR A 227 1.76 -3.80 -16.55
CA THR A 227 0.53 -2.99 -16.61
C THR A 227 -0.30 -3.38 -17.83
N GLU A 228 0.36 -3.60 -18.97
CA GLU A 228 -0.31 -4.06 -20.19
C GLU A 228 -0.83 -5.48 -20.08
N GLU A 229 -0.06 -6.39 -19.49
CA GLU A 229 -0.44 -7.80 -19.29
C GLU A 229 -1.65 -7.93 -18.35
N TYR A 230 -1.70 -7.15 -17.27
CA TYR A 230 -2.88 -7.13 -16.40
C TYR A 230 -4.11 -6.57 -17.10
N ILE A 231 -3.94 -5.53 -17.92
CA ILE A 231 -5.05 -4.99 -18.71
C ILE A 231 -5.58 -6.04 -19.71
N ASP A 232 -4.69 -6.81 -20.33
CA ASP A 232 -5.07 -7.91 -21.21
C ASP A 232 -5.80 -9.03 -20.45
N TYR A 233 -5.47 -9.27 -19.18
CA TYR A 233 -6.23 -10.15 -18.29
C TYR A 233 -7.61 -9.56 -17.94
N LEU A 234 -7.67 -8.31 -17.47
CA LEU A 234 -8.91 -7.64 -17.07
C LEU A 234 -9.94 -7.62 -18.20
N LEU A 235 -9.50 -7.44 -19.44
CA LEU A 235 -10.42 -7.41 -20.58
C LEU A 235 -11.13 -8.76 -20.82
N LYS A 236 -10.63 -9.86 -20.26
CA LYS A 236 -11.13 -11.24 -20.42
C LYS A 236 -12.02 -11.72 -19.28
N ILE A 237 -12.05 -11.02 -18.14
CA ILE A 237 -12.88 -11.42 -17.00
C ILE A 237 -14.26 -10.75 -17.06
N GLU A 238 -15.25 -11.44 -16.49
CA GLU A 238 -16.63 -10.96 -16.46
C GLU A 238 -16.83 -9.83 -15.43
N ASP A 239 -16.11 -9.87 -14.32
CA ASP A 239 -16.26 -8.97 -13.16
C ASP A 239 -15.33 -7.75 -13.18
N ILE A 240 -14.86 -7.35 -14.38
CA ILE A 240 -14.05 -6.14 -14.58
C ILE A 240 -14.71 -4.88 -13.99
N ASP A 241 -16.04 -4.82 -13.99
CA ASP A 241 -16.86 -3.73 -13.47
C ASP A 241 -16.80 -3.56 -11.95
N LYS A 242 -16.21 -4.52 -11.23
CA LYS A 242 -15.91 -4.42 -9.79
C LYS A 242 -14.53 -3.85 -9.50
N LYS A 243 -13.62 -3.88 -10.49
CA LYS A 243 -12.21 -3.55 -10.29
C LYS A 243 -11.98 -2.06 -10.14
N ILE A 244 -10.96 -1.72 -9.35
CA ILE A 244 -10.54 -0.36 -9.07
C ILE A 244 -9.05 -0.26 -9.28
N LEU A 245 -8.66 0.63 -10.19
CA LEU A 245 -7.27 0.85 -10.54
C LEU A 245 -6.84 2.23 -10.08
N TYR A 246 -5.76 2.27 -9.31
CA TYR A 246 -5.10 3.49 -8.90
C TYR A 246 -3.71 3.52 -9.50
N TYR A 247 -3.37 4.56 -10.26
CA TYR A 247 -2.03 4.76 -10.78
C TYR A 247 -1.37 5.94 -10.08
N ILE A 248 -0.18 5.72 -9.50
CA ILE A 248 0.78 6.78 -9.18
C ILE A 248 1.75 6.85 -10.35
N THR A 249 1.70 7.94 -11.11
CA THR A 249 2.55 8.13 -12.29
C THR A 249 3.36 9.41 -12.15
N ASN A 250 4.51 9.47 -12.81
CA ASN A 250 5.28 10.70 -12.97
C ASN A 250 4.74 11.61 -14.09
N GLY A 251 3.72 11.17 -14.85
CA GLY A 251 3.05 11.98 -15.88
C GLY A 251 3.81 12.12 -17.20
N SER A 252 4.94 11.42 -17.37
CA SER A 252 5.77 11.54 -18.58
C SER A 252 5.32 10.64 -19.74
N VAL A 253 4.49 9.63 -19.45
CA VAL A 253 4.09 8.61 -20.42
C VAL A 253 2.58 8.50 -20.43
N PHE A 254 2.00 8.74 -21.61
CA PHE A 254 0.56 8.59 -21.79
C PHE A 254 0.18 7.10 -21.93
N PRO A 255 -0.88 6.63 -21.26
CA PRO A 255 -1.33 5.24 -21.35
C PRO A 255 -1.76 4.86 -22.77
N LYS A 256 -1.44 3.63 -23.18
CA LYS A 256 -1.85 3.10 -24.49
C LYS A 256 -3.38 3.04 -24.61
N LYS A 257 -3.91 3.18 -25.84
CA LYS A 257 -5.36 3.14 -26.12
C LYS A 257 -6.07 1.93 -25.51
N LYS A 258 -5.43 0.76 -25.47
CA LYS A 258 -6.00 -0.45 -24.86
C LYS A 258 -6.26 -0.29 -23.35
N ILE A 259 -5.35 0.37 -22.64
CA ILE A 259 -5.46 0.67 -21.20
C ILE A 259 -6.65 1.61 -20.98
N VAL A 260 -6.71 2.69 -21.77
CA VAL A 260 -7.82 3.66 -21.71
C VAL A 260 -9.17 3.00 -22.01
N ASN A 261 -9.22 2.03 -22.94
CA ASN A 261 -10.45 1.29 -23.23
C ASN A 261 -10.87 0.38 -22.06
N ALA A 262 -9.93 -0.29 -21.40
CA ALA A 262 -10.22 -1.09 -20.21
C ALA A 262 -10.75 -0.22 -19.06
N TRP A 263 -10.20 0.99 -18.87
CA TRP A 263 -10.68 1.92 -17.85
C TRP A 263 -12.14 2.36 -17.98
N LYS A 264 -12.73 2.24 -19.17
CA LYS A 264 -14.17 2.52 -19.36
C LYS A 264 -15.08 1.42 -18.79
N ARG A 265 -14.52 0.25 -18.47
CA ARG A 265 -15.25 -0.93 -18.00
C ARG A 265 -15.06 -1.18 -16.50
N ILE A 266 -14.13 -0.50 -15.83
CA ILE A 266 -13.85 -0.70 -14.40
C ILE A 266 -14.76 0.17 -13.53
N LYS A 267 -14.93 -0.21 -12.26
CA LYS A 267 -15.74 0.52 -11.28
C LYS A 267 -15.25 1.94 -11.07
N LYS A 268 -13.94 2.09 -10.90
CA LYS A 268 -13.30 3.38 -10.64
C LYS A 268 -11.85 3.39 -11.09
N LEU A 269 -11.49 4.50 -11.73
CA LEU A 269 -10.12 4.87 -12.01
C LEU A 269 -9.70 6.00 -11.06
N VAL A 270 -8.49 5.88 -10.50
CA VAL A 270 -7.80 6.99 -9.84
C VAL A 270 -6.43 7.14 -10.50
N ILE A 271 -6.10 8.36 -10.93
CA ILE A 271 -4.76 8.69 -11.42
C ILE A 271 -4.24 9.81 -10.54
N MET A 272 -3.09 9.56 -9.91
CA MET A 272 -2.34 10.57 -9.18
C MET A 272 -1.05 10.85 -9.94
N VAL A 273 -0.98 12.05 -10.51
CA VAL A 273 0.24 12.55 -11.13
C VAL A 273 1.10 13.16 -10.04
N SER A 274 2.34 12.68 -9.95
CA SER A 274 3.25 13.08 -8.90
C SER A 274 4.02 14.32 -9.35
N ILE A 275 3.74 15.45 -8.69
CA ILE A 275 4.33 16.77 -8.91
C ILE A 275 4.84 17.25 -7.55
N ASP A 276 6.11 17.63 -7.47
CA ASP A 276 6.75 18.00 -6.20
C ASP A 276 7.03 19.51 -6.09
N ASP A 277 6.98 20.26 -7.19
CA ASP A 277 7.10 21.74 -7.18
C ASP A 277 6.60 22.33 -8.52
N TYR A 278 6.83 23.63 -8.76
CA TYR A 278 6.49 24.34 -9.99
C TYR A 278 7.73 24.57 -10.89
N GLY A 279 7.57 24.35 -12.19
CA GLY A 279 8.58 24.71 -13.18
C GLY A 279 9.90 23.97 -12.99
N LYS A 280 11.00 24.71 -13.10
CA LYS A 280 12.36 24.18 -12.92
C LYS A 280 12.61 23.52 -11.56
N TYR A 281 11.81 23.84 -10.54
CA TYR A 281 11.96 23.23 -9.21
C TYR A 281 11.43 21.79 -9.21
N ASN A 282 10.37 21.51 -9.99
CA ASN A 282 9.92 20.15 -10.22
C ASN A 282 10.97 19.36 -10.98
N ASP A 283 11.50 19.93 -12.07
CA ASP A 283 12.54 19.28 -12.90
C ASP A 283 13.82 19.04 -12.11
N TYR A 284 14.14 19.95 -11.18
CA TYR A 284 15.19 19.76 -10.21
C TYR A 284 14.85 18.57 -9.29
N PHE A 285 13.72 18.56 -8.60
CA PHE A 285 13.41 17.47 -7.68
C PHE A 285 13.27 16.12 -8.39
N ARG A 286 12.50 16.09 -9.46
CA ARG A 286 12.19 14.94 -10.33
C ARG A 286 13.12 14.88 -11.52
N HIS A 287 14.40 14.66 -11.27
CA HIS A 287 15.40 14.65 -12.33
C HIS A 287 14.99 13.72 -13.49
N GLY A 288 14.96 14.26 -14.70
CA GLY A 288 14.42 13.61 -15.90
C GLY A 288 13.05 14.12 -16.34
N SER A 289 12.36 14.91 -15.50
CA SER A 289 11.13 15.61 -15.92
C SER A 289 11.41 16.86 -16.74
N ASP A 290 10.41 17.26 -17.51
CA ASP A 290 10.34 18.55 -18.19
C ASP A 290 8.95 19.14 -17.98
N TRP A 291 8.90 20.18 -17.13
CA TRP A 291 7.67 20.88 -16.76
C TRP A 291 6.86 21.38 -17.95
N LYS A 292 7.52 21.70 -19.07
CA LYS A 292 6.82 22.25 -20.25
C LYS A 292 5.97 21.20 -20.97
N ILE A 293 6.27 19.92 -20.77
CA ILE A 293 5.60 18.81 -21.47
C ILE A 293 4.89 17.84 -20.53
N LEU A 294 5.07 17.96 -19.21
CA LEU A 294 4.27 17.23 -18.22
C LEU A 294 2.78 17.56 -18.40
N ARG A 295 1.95 16.53 -18.51
CA ARG A 295 0.51 16.61 -18.81
C ARG A 295 -0.28 15.61 -17.99
#